data_AF-A0A3P9B706-F1
#
_entry.id   AF-A0A3P9B706-F1
#
_cell.length_a   1.000
_cell.length_b   1.000
_cell.length_c   1.000
_cell.angle_alpha   90.00
_cell.angle_beta   90.00
_cell.angle_gamma   90.00
#
_symmetry.space_group_name_H-M   'P 1'
#
loop_
_entity.id
_entity.type
_entity.pdbx_description
1 polymer ?
#
loop_
_entity_poly.entity_id
_entity_poly.type
_entity_poly.pdbx_seq_one_letter_code
_entity_poly.pdbx_strand_id
1 'polypeptide(L)'
;MSSDADMAVFGEAAPYLRRPERERIEAQNRPFDAKTAVFVVDPKELFVKGTFQSKEGGKATVKTQSGQVVTVKEDEIFPMNPPKFDKIEDMAMMTHLNEAAVLFNLKERYAAWMIYTYSGLFCVTVNPYKWLPVYNQEVVVAYRGKKRQEAPPHIFSISDNAYQSMLTDRENQSILITGESGAGKTVNTKRVIQYFATIAGSGDRKKDAAATGKLQGNLEDQIISANPLLEAFGNAKTVRNDNSSRFGKFIRIHFGTTGKLASADIETYLLEKSRVTFQLAAERSYHIFYQIMSNKRPELIETLLITTNPYDYPFVSQGEISVASIDDSEELMATDSAIDILGFTGEEKIGIYKLIGAVMHYGNMKFKQKQREEQAEPDGTEVADKAAYLMGLNSADLLKALCYPRVKVGNEYVTKGQTVQQVYNSIGALAKSVYEKMFLWMVLRINQMLDTKQPRQFFIGVLDIAGFEIFDYNSLEQLCINFTNEKLQQFFNHHMFVLEQEEYKKEGIEWEFIDFGMDLAACIELIEKPMGIFSILEEECGSGGVKKAAKKKGASFQTVSALFRVTF
;
A
#
# COMPACT_ATOMS: atom_id res chain seq x y z
N MET A 1 -36.31 -2.56 1.33
CA MET A 1 -35.27 -1.90 0.51
C MET A 1 -35.70 -0.47 0.29
N SER A 2 -34.77 0.50 0.23
CA SER A 2 -35.15 1.90 0.00
C SER A 2 -35.79 2.07 -1.38
N SER A 3 -36.73 3.01 -1.44
CA SER A 3 -37.41 3.45 -2.65
C SER A 3 -36.50 4.38 -3.47
N ASP A 4 -36.89 4.65 -4.72
CA ASP A 4 -36.21 5.67 -5.53
C ASP A 4 -36.29 7.08 -4.90
N ALA A 5 -37.31 7.34 -4.08
CA ALA A 5 -37.42 8.59 -3.32
C ALA A 5 -36.32 8.72 -2.25
N ASP A 6 -35.97 7.63 -1.59
CA ASP A 6 -34.88 7.62 -0.60
C ASP A 6 -33.51 7.83 -1.26
N MET A 7 -33.37 7.52 -2.55
CA MET A 7 -32.13 7.71 -3.30
C MET A 7 -31.93 9.17 -3.78
N ALA A 8 -32.96 10.01 -3.73
CA ALA A 8 -32.90 11.40 -4.19
C ALA A 8 -31.86 12.25 -3.43
N VAL A 9 -31.56 11.90 -2.17
CA VAL A 9 -30.54 12.58 -1.35
C VAL A 9 -29.12 12.45 -1.91
N PHE A 10 -28.88 11.46 -2.79
CA PHE A 10 -27.59 11.24 -3.43
C PHE A 10 -27.44 12.00 -4.77
N GLY A 11 -28.48 12.71 -5.22
CA GLY A 11 -28.44 13.53 -6.44
C GLY A 11 -27.97 12.74 -7.67
N GLU A 12 -27.02 13.31 -8.40
CA GLU A 12 -26.42 12.70 -9.59
C GLU A 12 -25.69 11.37 -9.32
N ALA A 13 -25.33 11.09 -8.06
CA ALA A 13 -24.65 9.86 -7.67
C ALA A 13 -25.59 8.65 -7.56
N ALA A 14 -26.90 8.86 -7.43
CA ALA A 14 -27.87 7.80 -7.17
C ALA A 14 -27.74 6.58 -8.12
N PRO A 15 -27.66 6.75 -9.46
CA PRO A 15 -27.56 5.62 -10.39
C PRO A 15 -26.27 4.79 -10.26
N TYR A 16 -25.22 5.39 -9.69
CA TYR A 16 -23.91 4.76 -9.44
C TYR A 16 -23.83 4.08 -8.08
N LEU A 17 -24.83 4.27 -7.21
CA LEU A 17 -24.89 3.66 -5.89
C LEU A 17 -25.93 2.53 -5.84
N ARG A 18 -27.10 2.74 -6.47
CA ARG A 18 -28.20 1.77 -6.51
C ARG A 18 -29.00 1.94 -7.81
N ARG A 19 -29.37 0.81 -8.44
CA ARG A 19 -30.26 0.83 -9.62
C ARG A 19 -31.69 1.24 -9.25
N PRO A 20 -32.43 1.86 -10.19
CA PRO A 20 -33.83 2.20 -9.99
C PRO A 20 -34.66 1.00 -9.51
N GLU A 21 -35.62 1.26 -8.65
CA GLU A 21 -36.50 0.24 -8.06
C GLU A 21 -37.18 -0.61 -9.14
N ARG A 22 -37.66 0.03 -10.20
CA ARG A 22 -38.26 -0.66 -11.34
C ARG A 22 -37.31 -1.69 -11.96
N GLU A 23 -36.07 -1.31 -12.23
CA GLU A 23 -35.09 -2.23 -12.84
C GLU A 23 -34.71 -3.37 -11.90
N ARG A 24 -34.65 -3.10 -10.59
CA ARG A 24 -34.40 -4.14 -9.58
C ARG A 24 -35.54 -5.16 -9.55
N ILE A 25 -36.80 -4.70 -9.55
CA ILE A 25 -37.97 -5.58 -9.58
C ILE A 25 -37.99 -6.40 -10.87
N GLU A 26 -37.70 -5.80 -12.02
CA GLU A 26 -37.62 -6.50 -13.31
C GLU A 26 -36.51 -7.56 -13.30
N ALA A 27 -35.34 -7.27 -12.72
CA ALA A 27 -34.24 -8.21 -12.61
C ALA A 27 -34.54 -9.38 -11.66
N GLN A 28 -35.15 -9.10 -10.50
CA GLN A 28 -35.47 -10.10 -9.49
C GLN A 28 -36.57 -11.08 -9.92
N ASN A 29 -37.44 -10.65 -10.84
CA ASN A 29 -38.54 -11.48 -11.37
C ASN A 29 -38.18 -12.27 -12.64
N ARG A 30 -36.90 -12.29 -13.03
CA ARG A 30 -36.46 -13.09 -14.20
C ARG A 30 -36.71 -14.59 -13.98
N PRO A 31 -37.13 -15.35 -15.01
CA PRO A 31 -37.26 -16.79 -14.91
C PRO A 31 -35.93 -17.45 -14.52
N PHE A 32 -35.97 -18.39 -13.59
CA PHE A 32 -34.79 -19.09 -13.10
C PHE A 32 -35.13 -20.52 -12.69
N ASP A 33 -34.30 -21.47 -13.14
CA ASP A 33 -34.38 -22.87 -12.73
C ASP A 33 -33.15 -23.23 -11.90
N ALA A 34 -33.35 -23.37 -10.59
CA ALA A 34 -32.28 -23.66 -9.64
C ALA A 34 -31.62 -25.04 -9.85
N LYS A 35 -32.30 -25.99 -10.51
CA LYS A 35 -31.74 -27.32 -10.75
C LYS A 35 -30.78 -27.35 -11.93
N THR A 36 -30.92 -26.42 -12.86
CA THR A 36 -30.17 -26.43 -14.11
C THR A 36 -29.23 -25.24 -14.26
N ALA A 37 -29.48 -24.12 -13.59
CA ALA A 37 -28.62 -22.94 -13.66
C ALA A 37 -27.30 -23.13 -12.88
N VAL A 38 -26.19 -23.18 -13.60
CA VAL A 38 -24.85 -23.42 -13.05
C VAL A 38 -23.82 -22.47 -13.65
N PHE A 39 -22.77 -22.17 -12.89
CA PHE A 39 -21.51 -21.68 -13.42
C PHE A 39 -20.60 -22.87 -13.75
N VAL A 40 -19.80 -22.73 -14.79
CA VAL A 40 -18.80 -23.73 -15.20
C VAL A 40 -17.46 -23.05 -15.45
N VAL A 41 -16.37 -23.73 -15.09
CA VAL A 41 -15.00 -23.26 -15.35
C VAL A 41 -14.78 -23.09 -16.84
N ASP A 42 -14.20 -21.95 -17.22
CA ASP A 42 -13.80 -21.65 -18.60
C ASP A 42 -12.31 -21.25 -18.66
N PRO A 43 -11.50 -21.82 -19.57
CA PRO A 43 -10.08 -21.50 -19.66
C PRO A 43 -9.75 -20.03 -20.00
N LYS A 44 -10.69 -19.26 -20.56
CA LYS A 44 -10.49 -17.87 -20.98
C LYS A 44 -11.20 -16.87 -20.08
N GLU A 45 -12.45 -17.15 -19.71
CA GLU A 45 -13.29 -16.26 -18.91
C GLU A 45 -13.31 -16.61 -17.41
N LEU A 46 -12.52 -17.61 -17.00
CA LEU A 46 -12.47 -18.19 -15.66
C LEU A 46 -13.75 -18.95 -15.29
N PHE A 47 -14.90 -18.29 -15.36
CA PHE A 47 -16.22 -18.89 -15.15
C PHE A 47 -17.24 -18.33 -16.14
N VAL A 48 -18.10 -19.19 -16.66
CA VAL A 48 -19.23 -18.79 -17.53
C VAL A 48 -20.55 -19.36 -17.01
N LYS A 49 -21.65 -18.66 -17.30
CA LYS A 49 -23.01 -19.14 -17.01
C LYS A 49 -23.41 -20.24 -17.98
N GLY A 50 -24.13 -21.25 -17.49
CA GLY A 50 -24.61 -22.35 -18.28
C GLY A 50 -25.86 -23.02 -17.71
N THR A 51 -26.38 -23.96 -18.50
CA THR A 51 -27.52 -24.81 -18.18
C THR A 51 -27.04 -26.25 -18.16
N PHE A 52 -27.09 -26.87 -16.99
CA PHE A 52 -26.78 -28.27 -16.78
C PHE A 52 -27.74 -29.16 -17.59
N GLN A 53 -27.18 -30.17 -18.26
CA GLN A 53 -27.93 -31.09 -19.12
C GLN A 53 -27.94 -32.52 -18.57
N SER A 54 -26.77 -33.10 -18.30
CA SER A 54 -26.64 -34.48 -17.84
C SER A 54 -25.37 -34.70 -17.02
N LYS A 55 -25.36 -35.82 -16.30
CA LYS A 55 -24.25 -36.25 -15.45
C LYS A 55 -23.98 -37.73 -15.70
N GLU A 56 -22.80 -38.06 -16.20
CA GLU A 56 -22.39 -39.42 -16.52
C GLU A 56 -20.91 -39.63 -16.15
N GLY A 57 -20.61 -40.72 -15.45
CA GLY A 57 -19.23 -41.16 -15.20
C GLY A 57 -18.31 -40.16 -14.49
N GLY A 58 -18.83 -39.39 -13.53
CA GLY A 58 -18.05 -38.39 -12.78
C GLY A 58 -17.87 -37.04 -13.51
N LYS A 59 -18.59 -36.83 -14.61
CA LYS A 59 -18.54 -35.62 -15.43
C LYS A 59 -19.93 -35.02 -15.61
N ALA A 60 -19.99 -33.71 -15.73
CA ALA A 60 -21.19 -32.93 -15.99
C ALA A 60 -21.14 -32.33 -17.40
N THR A 61 -22.23 -32.46 -18.14
CA THR A 61 -22.42 -31.81 -19.44
C THR A 61 -23.25 -30.55 -19.25
N VAL A 62 -22.68 -29.40 -19.61
CA VAL A 62 -23.28 -28.07 -19.43
C VAL A 62 -23.34 -27.37 -20.79
N LYS A 63 -24.49 -26.79 -21.12
CA LYS A 63 -24.64 -25.88 -22.25
C LYS A 63 -24.41 -24.45 -21.78
N THR A 64 -23.34 -23.82 -22.24
CA THR A 64 -23.01 -22.43 -21.90
C THR A 64 -24.02 -21.44 -22.51
N GLN A 65 -24.06 -20.22 -22.00
CA GLN A 65 -24.89 -19.15 -22.59
C GLN A 65 -24.49 -18.79 -24.04
N SER A 66 -23.24 -19.06 -24.45
CA SER A 66 -22.80 -18.91 -25.85
C SER A 66 -23.30 -20.03 -26.76
N GLY A 67 -24.00 -21.03 -26.22
CA GLY A 67 -24.56 -22.16 -26.95
C GLY A 67 -23.62 -23.36 -27.11
N GLN A 68 -22.38 -23.25 -26.60
CA GLN A 68 -21.40 -24.33 -26.61
C GLN A 68 -21.77 -25.39 -25.56
N VAL A 69 -21.61 -26.66 -25.89
CA VAL A 69 -21.75 -27.76 -24.93
C VAL A 69 -20.36 -28.17 -24.46
N VAL A 70 -20.13 -28.11 -23.15
CA VAL A 70 -18.88 -28.48 -22.51
C VAL A 70 -19.11 -29.63 -21.55
N THR A 71 -18.14 -30.54 -21.48
CA THR A 71 -18.14 -31.63 -20.51
C THR A 71 -16.97 -31.43 -19.57
N VAL A 72 -17.28 -31.13 -18.31
CA VAL A 72 -16.33 -30.80 -17.26
C VAL A 72 -16.44 -31.79 -16.11
N LYS A 73 -15.52 -31.73 -15.15
CA LYS A 73 -15.65 -32.50 -13.92
C LYS A 73 -16.76 -31.91 -13.04
N GLU A 74 -17.26 -32.72 -12.11
CA GLU A 74 -18.34 -32.29 -11.21
C GLU A 74 -17.92 -31.21 -10.21
N ASP A 75 -16.63 -31.14 -9.85
CA ASP A 75 -16.06 -30.10 -9.00
C ASP A 75 -15.79 -28.79 -9.75
N GLU A 76 -15.96 -28.78 -11.08
CA GLU A 76 -15.84 -27.61 -11.95
C GLU A 76 -17.19 -26.97 -12.29
N ILE A 77 -18.28 -27.44 -11.66
CA ILE A 77 -19.62 -26.83 -11.74
C ILE A 77 -20.04 -26.23 -10.40
N PHE A 78 -20.57 -25.02 -10.44
CA PHE A 78 -20.97 -24.29 -9.23
C PHE A 78 -22.43 -23.85 -9.35
N PRO A 79 -23.24 -23.95 -8.30
CA PRO A 79 -24.63 -23.52 -8.34
C PRO A 79 -24.75 -22.00 -8.50
N MET A 80 -25.74 -21.55 -9.29
CA MET A 80 -26.05 -20.13 -9.44
C MET A 80 -27.04 -19.66 -8.38
N ASN A 81 -26.85 -18.43 -7.88
CA ASN A 81 -27.85 -17.78 -7.03
C ASN A 81 -29.10 -17.39 -7.82
N PRO A 82 -30.31 -17.47 -7.22
CA PRO A 82 -31.53 -17.02 -7.89
C PRO A 82 -31.53 -15.50 -8.15
N PRO A 83 -32.31 -15.00 -9.12
CA PRO A 83 -32.33 -13.58 -9.52
C PRO A 83 -32.69 -12.60 -8.40
N LYS A 84 -33.28 -13.08 -7.30
CA LYS A 84 -33.46 -12.30 -6.06
C LYS A 84 -32.14 -11.65 -5.59
N PHE A 85 -31.01 -12.28 -5.85
CA PHE A 85 -29.67 -11.81 -5.49
C PHE A 85 -28.97 -11.02 -6.61
N ASP A 86 -29.67 -10.61 -7.67
CA ASP A 86 -29.10 -9.76 -8.73
C ASP A 86 -28.49 -8.48 -8.14
N LYS A 87 -27.20 -8.27 -8.40
CA LYS A 87 -26.43 -7.10 -7.96
C LYS A 87 -26.59 -6.83 -6.46
N ILE A 88 -26.63 -7.86 -5.64
CA ILE A 88 -26.85 -7.70 -4.21
C ILE A 88 -25.78 -6.81 -3.58
N GLU A 89 -26.22 -6.00 -2.62
CA GLU A 89 -25.38 -5.03 -1.92
C GLU A 89 -24.40 -5.69 -0.97
N ASP A 90 -24.77 -6.82 -0.35
CA ASP A 90 -23.92 -7.64 0.50
C ASP A 90 -23.90 -9.09 0.03
N MET A 91 -22.72 -9.52 -0.43
CA MET A 91 -22.50 -10.85 -0.96
C MET A 91 -22.62 -11.96 0.09
N ALA A 92 -22.43 -11.64 1.38
CA ALA A 92 -22.63 -12.60 2.47
C ALA A 92 -24.10 -13.04 2.61
N MET A 93 -25.05 -12.30 2.04
CA MET A 93 -26.47 -12.67 2.04
C MET A 93 -26.85 -13.67 0.95
N MET A 94 -25.94 -14.01 0.02
CA MET A 94 -26.21 -14.99 -1.03
C MET A 94 -26.36 -16.40 -0.45
N THR A 95 -27.21 -17.22 -1.08
CA THR A 95 -27.42 -18.61 -0.66
C THR A 95 -26.26 -19.51 -1.07
N HIS A 96 -25.76 -19.35 -2.29
CA HIS A 96 -24.60 -20.06 -2.79
C HIS A 96 -23.37 -19.16 -2.69
N LEU A 97 -22.51 -19.48 -1.72
CA LEU A 97 -21.23 -18.82 -1.50
C LEU A 97 -20.14 -19.61 -2.23
N ASN A 98 -19.81 -19.17 -3.44
CA ASN A 98 -18.72 -19.72 -4.24
C ASN A 98 -18.02 -18.60 -5.03
N GLU A 99 -16.81 -18.86 -5.51
CA GLU A 99 -15.97 -17.88 -6.22
C GLU A 99 -16.67 -17.31 -7.46
N ALA A 100 -17.37 -18.15 -8.22
CA ALA A 100 -18.11 -17.73 -9.40
C ALA A 100 -19.23 -16.74 -9.05
N ALA A 101 -20.01 -17.01 -8.01
CA ALA A 101 -21.08 -16.12 -7.56
C ALA A 101 -20.55 -14.75 -7.13
N VAL A 102 -19.45 -14.72 -6.37
CA VAL A 102 -18.77 -13.48 -5.96
C VAL A 102 -18.28 -12.71 -7.19
N LEU A 103 -17.57 -13.37 -8.09
CA LEU A 103 -17.05 -12.76 -9.32
C LEU A 103 -18.17 -12.16 -10.17
N PHE A 104 -19.25 -12.91 -10.40
CA PHE A 104 -20.35 -12.43 -11.23
C PHE A 104 -21.12 -11.29 -10.59
N ASN A 105 -21.35 -11.31 -9.28
CA ASN A 105 -22.01 -10.18 -8.60
C ASN A 105 -21.16 -8.90 -8.74
N LEU A 106 -19.85 -8.99 -8.49
CA LEU A 106 -18.93 -7.86 -8.69
C LEU A 106 -18.90 -7.39 -10.15
N LYS A 107 -18.72 -8.31 -11.10
CA LYS A 107 -18.70 -8.01 -12.55
C LYS A 107 -19.96 -7.30 -13.00
N GLU A 108 -21.11 -7.75 -12.54
CA GLU A 108 -22.40 -7.20 -12.92
C GLU A 108 -22.75 -5.87 -12.26
N ARG A 109 -22.30 -5.63 -11.03
CA ARG A 109 -22.39 -4.33 -10.37
C ARG A 109 -21.45 -3.32 -11.03
N TYR A 110 -20.22 -3.75 -11.30
CA TYR A 110 -19.21 -2.93 -11.99
C TYR A 110 -19.64 -2.55 -13.41
N ALA A 111 -20.23 -3.48 -14.17
CA ALA A 111 -20.80 -3.18 -15.50
C ALA A 111 -21.92 -2.13 -15.46
N ALA A 112 -22.56 -1.96 -14.31
CA ALA A 112 -23.57 -0.93 -14.05
C ALA A 112 -23.00 0.32 -13.33
N TRP A 113 -21.66 0.46 -13.29
CA TRP A 113 -20.92 1.53 -12.63
C TRP A 113 -21.12 1.64 -11.10
N MET A 114 -21.60 0.57 -10.46
CA MET A 114 -21.66 0.46 -9.00
C MET A 114 -20.36 -0.19 -8.50
N ILE A 115 -19.41 0.64 -8.05
CA ILE A 115 -18.05 0.20 -7.73
C ILE A 115 -17.90 -0.39 -6.32
N TYR A 116 -18.81 -0.08 -5.41
CA TYR A 116 -18.80 -0.55 -4.02
C TYR A 116 -19.76 -1.71 -3.83
N THR A 117 -19.31 -2.76 -3.16
CA THR A 117 -20.11 -3.93 -2.80
C THR A 117 -19.64 -4.47 -1.46
N TYR A 118 -20.55 -4.78 -0.55
CA TYR A 118 -20.19 -5.43 0.70
C TYR A 118 -19.99 -6.94 0.53
N SER A 119 -19.13 -7.51 1.37
CA SER A 119 -18.96 -8.96 1.53
C SER A 119 -18.71 -9.24 3.01
N GLY A 120 -19.79 -9.35 3.80
CA GLY A 120 -19.68 -9.49 5.25
C GLY A 120 -19.06 -8.23 5.87
N LEU A 121 -17.90 -8.32 6.51
CA LEU A 121 -17.24 -7.12 7.06
C LEU A 121 -16.55 -6.25 5.99
N PHE A 122 -16.29 -6.80 4.81
CA PHE A 122 -15.56 -6.09 3.75
C PHE A 122 -16.44 -5.10 2.99
N CYS A 123 -15.82 -3.99 2.58
CA CYS A 123 -16.31 -3.12 1.51
C CYS A 123 -15.40 -3.27 0.30
N VAL A 124 -15.81 -4.12 -0.64
CA VAL A 124 -15.08 -4.37 -1.89
C VAL A 124 -15.27 -3.18 -2.82
N THR A 125 -14.16 -2.68 -3.36
CA THR A 125 -14.15 -1.55 -4.31
C THR A 125 -13.45 -1.99 -5.59
N VAL A 126 -14.09 -1.81 -6.74
CA VAL A 126 -13.48 -2.05 -8.06
C VAL A 126 -13.17 -0.72 -8.73
N ASN A 127 -11.90 -0.49 -9.08
CA ASN A 127 -11.45 0.79 -9.65
C ASN A 127 -12.15 1.09 -10.99
N PRO A 128 -12.93 2.19 -11.13
CA PRO A 128 -13.69 2.50 -12.34
C PRO A 128 -12.85 3.04 -13.50
N TYR A 129 -11.60 3.47 -13.26
CA TYR A 129 -10.79 4.24 -14.23
C TYR A 129 -11.53 5.46 -14.82
N LYS A 130 -12.52 5.98 -14.08
CA LYS A 130 -13.36 7.12 -14.47
C LYS A 130 -13.74 7.93 -13.25
N TRP A 131 -13.95 9.22 -13.47
CA TRP A 131 -14.53 10.09 -12.46
C TRP A 131 -16.02 9.81 -12.31
N LEU A 132 -16.45 9.47 -11.10
CA LEU A 132 -17.86 9.26 -10.75
C LEU A 132 -18.28 10.30 -9.70
N PRO A 133 -19.53 10.80 -9.71
CA PRO A 133 -20.02 11.80 -8.76
C PRO A 133 -20.24 11.25 -7.33
N VAL A 134 -19.79 10.03 -7.03
CA VAL A 134 -19.96 9.35 -5.73
C VAL A 134 -19.19 9.99 -4.57
N TYR A 135 -18.31 10.95 -4.84
CA TYR A 135 -17.58 11.71 -3.83
C TYR A 135 -18.08 13.15 -3.66
N ASN A 136 -19.21 13.50 -4.28
CA ASN A 136 -19.78 14.84 -4.17
C ASN A 136 -20.24 15.13 -2.73
N GLN A 137 -20.30 16.42 -2.38
CA GLN A 137 -20.67 16.87 -1.04
C GLN A 137 -22.07 16.39 -0.61
N GLU A 138 -23.01 16.31 -1.55
CA GLU A 138 -24.36 15.78 -1.31
C GLU A 138 -24.32 14.32 -0.81
N VAL A 139 -23.44 13.50 -1.38
CA VAL A 139 -23.23 12.12 -0.97
C VAL A 139 -22.64 12.04 0.43
N VAL A 140 -21.66 12.91 0.76
CA VAL A 140 -21.10 13.00 2.12
C VAL A 140 -22.19 13.25 3.16
N VAL A 141 -23.07 14.22 2.88
CA VAL A 141 -24.20 14.58 3.76
C VAL A 141 -25.20 13.42 3.86
N ALA A 142 -25.49 12.74 2.75
CA ALA A 142 -26.44 11.63 2.71
C ALA A 142 -26.00 10.42 3.56
N TYR A 143 -24.70 10.15 3.66
CA TYR A 143 -24.17 9.06 4.49
C TYR A 143 -24.00 9.42 5.97
N ARG A 144 -24.01 10.71 6.32
CA ARG A 144 -23.78 11.16 7.70
C ARG A 144 -24.89 10.67 8.63
N GLY A 145 -24.51 10.00 9.72
CA GLY A 145 -25.46 9.54 10.71
C GLY A 145 -26.25 8.28 10.30
N LYS A 146 -25.89 7.64 9.17
CA LYS A 146 -26.64 6.49 8.62
C LYS A 146 -26.02 5.17 9.03
N LYS A 147 -26.87 4.25 9.50
CA LYS A 147 -26.44 2.87 9.70
C LYS A 147 -26.12 2.21 8.37
N ARG A 148 -25.23 1.23 8.37
CA ARG A 148 -24.80 0.49 7.18
C ARG A 148 -25.96 -0.07 6.33
N GLN A 149 -27.06 -0.46 6.96
CA GLN A 149 -28.24 -1.04 6.28
C GLN A 149 -29.19 0.02 5.69
N GLU A 150 -29.06 1.29 6.10
CA GLU A 150 -29.93 2.38 5.69
C GLU A 150 -29.48 3.04 4.37
N ALA A 151 -28.23 2.80 3.96
CA ALA A 151 -27.63 3.38 2.77
C ALA A 151 -26.96 2.30 1.90
N PRO A 152 -26.79 2.54 0.59
CA PRO A 152 -26.07 1.62 -0.30
C PRO A 152 -24.62 1.39 0.13
N PRO A 153 -23.94 0.36 -0.41
CA PRO A 153 -22.52 0.16 -0.17
C PRO A 153 -21.67 1.36 -0.56
N HIS A 154 -20.87 1.86 0.39
CA HIS A 154 -19.94 2.97 0.14
C HIS A 154 -18.86 3.07 1.21
N ILE A 155 -17.70 3.59 0.85
CA ILE A 155 -16.60 3.85 1.79
C ILE A 155 -16.96 4.87 2.88
N PHE A 156 -17.86 5.81 2.57
CA PHE A 156 -18.39 6.77 3.55
C PHE A 156 -19.27 6.12 4.60
N SER A 157 -19.98 5.04 4.26
CA SER A 157 -20.70 4.26 5.27
C SER A 157 -19.72 3.63 6.27
N ILE A 158 -18.65 3.00 5.79
CA ILE A 158 -17.59 2.45 6.66
C ILE A 158 -16.97 3.56 7.54
N SER A 159 -16.68 4.72 6.94
CA SER A 159 -16.08 5.85 7.65
C SER A 159 -17.02 6.41 8.73
N ASP A 160 -18.30 6.65 8.42
CA ASP A 160 -19.28 7.16 9.37
C ASP A 160 -19.57 6.16 10.49
N ASN A 161 -19.66 4.85 10.17
CA ASN A 161 -19.85 3.82 11.19
C ASN A 161 -18.65 3.73 12.14
N ALA A 162 -17.42 3.83 11.64
CA ALA A 162 -16.23 3.93 12.48
C ALA A 162 -16.28 5.18 13.38
N TYR A 163 -16.65 6.34 12.83
CA TYR A 163 -16.80 7.57 13.61
C TYR A 163 -17.88 7.46 14.71
N GLN A 164 -19.05 6.89 14.38
CA GLN A 164 -20.12 6.66 15.35
C GLN A 164 -19.71 5.67 16.45
N SER A 165 -19.05 4.56 16.08
CA SER A 165 -18.59 3.55 17.04
C SER A 165 -17.53 4.12 17.98
N MET A 166 -16.59 4.91 17.45
CA MET A 166 -15.61 5.65 18.27
C MET A 166 -16.28 6.53 19.33
N LEU A 167 -17.33 7.27 18.95
CA LEU A 167 -18.05 8.16 19.88
C LEU A 167 -18.93 7.41 20.89
N THR A 168 -19.51 6.27 20.47
CA THR A 168 -20.43 5.47 21.28
C THR A 168 -19.68 4.58 22.26
N ASP A 169 -18.74 3.81 21.74
CA ASP A 169 -18.03 2.76 22.47
C ASP A 169 -16.79 3.30 23.19
N ARG A 170 -16.34 4.52 22.82
CA ARG A 170 -15.15 5.18 23.39
C ARG A 170 -13.87 4.38 23.18
N GLU A 171 -13.74 3.82 21.98
CA GLU A 171 -12.56 3.06 21.55
C GLU A 171 -11.98 3.62 20.25
N ASN A 172 -10.66 3.51 20.11
CA ASN A 172 -9.99 3.85 18.87
C ASN A 172 -10.42 2.90 17.76
N GLN A 173 -10.49 3.40 16.53
CA GLN A 173 -10.93 2.62 15.38
C GLN A 173 -9.81 2.51 14.36
N SER A 174 -9.93 1.53 13.47
CA SER A 174 -9.04 1.42 12.32
C SER A 174 -9.78 1.03 11.05
N ILE A 175 -9.35 1.59 9.93
CA ILE A 175 -9.83 1.26 8.58
C ILE A 175 -8.63 0.75 7.80
N LEU A 176 -8.65 -0.54 7.46
CA LEU A 176 -7.61 -1.18 6.67
C LEU A 176 -8.00 -1.13 5.19
N ILE A 177 -7.20 -0.46 4.37
CA ILE A 177 -7.40 -0.34 2.92
C ILE A 177 -6.31 -1.18 2.24
N THR A 178 -6.69 -2.36 1.79
CA THR A 178 -5.81 -3.31 1.12
C THR A 178 -6.14 -3.43 -0.36
N GLY A 179 -5.22 -4.02 -1.12
CA GLY A 179 -5.38 -4.25 -2.55
C GLY A 179 -4.04 -4.25 -3.27
N GLU A 180 -4.02 -4.87 -4.45
CA GLU A 180 -2.86 -4.80 -5.33
C GLU A 180 -2.56 -3.37 -5.78
N SER A 181 -1.41 -3.22 -6.41
CA SER A 181 -1.06 -1.95 -7.04
C SER A 181 -2.04 -1.64 -8.18
N GLY A 182 -2.47 -0.38 -8.30
CA GLY A 182 -3.51 0.04 -9.25
C GLY A 182 -4.97 -0.13 -8.77
N ALA A 183 -5.21 -0.76 -7.61
CA ALA A 183 -6.57 -0.96 -7.07
C ALA A 183 -7.27 0.33 -6.60
N GLY A 184 -6.56 1.46 -6.52
CA GLY A 184 -7.12 2.75 -6.08
C GLY A 184 -7.07 2.99 -4.56
N LYS A 185 -6.20 2.27 -3.82
CA LYS A 185 -6.02 2.42 -2.36
C LYS A 185 -5.82 3.88 -1.93
N THR A 186 -4.80 4.54 -2.49
CA THR A 186 -4.44 5.92 -2.16
C THR A 186 -5.60 6.90 -2.38
N VAL A 187 -6.40 6.69 -3.43
CA VAL A 187 -7.59 7.51 -3.70
C VAL A 187 -8.64 7.30 -2.62
N ASN A 188 -8.93 6.05 -2.27
CA ASN A 188 -9.85 5.71 -1.17
C ASN A 188 -9.37 6.28 0.18
N THR A 189 -8.08 6.14 0.51
CA THR A 189 -7.45 6.76 1.69
C THR A 189 -7.69 8.27 1.73
N LYS A 190 -7.44 8.97 0.61
CA LYS A 190 -7.70 10.41 0.47
C LYS A 190 -9.17 10.75 0.72
N ARG A 191 -10.12 9.96 0.20
CA ARG A 191 -11.56 10.17 0.39
C ARG A 191 -12.03 9.91 1.82
N VAL A 192 -11.48 8.91 2.51
CA VAL A 192 -11.77 8.65 3.93
C VAL A 192 -11.31 9.83 4.79
N ILE A 193 -10.10 10.33 4.57
CA ILE A 193 -9.57 11.51 5.29
C ILE A 193 -10.46 12.73 5.05
N GLN A 194 -10.82 13.00 3.78
CA GLN A 194 -11.71 14.09 3.41
C GLN A 194 -13.09 13.96 4.06
N TYR A 195 -13.61 12.74 4.20
CA TYR A 195 -14.87 12.51 4.88
C TYR A 195 -14.81 12.94 6.34
N PHE A 196 -13.81 12.46 7.10
CA PHE A 196 -13.62 12.83 8.52
C PHE A 196 -13.39 14.33 8.70
N ALA A 197 -12.55 14.92 7.84
CA ALA A 197 -12.34 16.36 7.76
C ALA A 197 -13.66 17.12 7.61
N THR A 198 -14.52 16.69 6.69
CA THR A 198 -15.80 17.35 6.41
C THR A 198 -16.80 17.21 7.56
N ILE A 199 -16.94 16.02 8.16
CA ILE A 199 -17.96 15.77 9.19
C ILE A 199 -17.57 16.26 10.59
N ALA A 200 -16.26 16.28 10.89
CA ALA A 200 -15.70 16.70 12.17
C ALA A 200 -15.02 18.08 12.10
N GLY A 201 -15.01 18.71 10.92
CA GLY A 201 -14.53 20.06 10.67
C GLY A 201 -15.33 21.08 11.48
N SER A 202 -14.61 22.02 12.10
CA SER A 202 -15.25 23.08 12.91
C SER A 202 -15.93 24.10 11.99
N GLY A 203 -17.26 24.15 12.00
CA GLY A 203 -18.08 25.09 11.22
C GLY A 203 -17.84 26.60 11.47
N ASP A 204 -17.03 26.99 12.46
CA ASP A 204 -16.78 28.38 12.82
C ASP A 204 -15.72 29.10 11.95
N ARG A 205 -15.02 28.41 11.05
CA ARG A 205 -13.73 28.90 10.51
C ARG A 205 -13.76 29.55 9.13
N LYS A 206 -14.94 29.82 8.56
CA LYS A 206 -15.03 30.68 7.36
C LYS A 206 -14.71 32.16 7.64
N LYS A 207 -14.51 32.57 8.91
CA LYS A 207 -14.20 33.97 9.28
C LYS A 207 -12.72 34.32 9.37
N ASP A 208 -11.80 33.36 9.56
CA ASP A 208 -10.39 33.68 9.85
C ASP A 208 -9.46 33.64 8.62
N ALA A 209 -9.87 32.97 7.53
CA ALA A 209 -9.06 32.89 6.31
C ALA A 209 -8.87 34.26 5.59
N ALA A 210 -9.67 35.27 5.94
CA ALA A 210 -9.57 36.61 5.37
C ALA A 210 -8.61 37.54 6.14
N ALA A 211 -8.18 37.19 7.37
CA ALA A 211 -7.50 38.12 8.27
C ALA A 211 -5.97 37.93 8.36
N THR A 212 -5.45 36.77 8.00
CA THR A 212 -4.01 36.48 8.04
C THR A 212 -3.59 35.94 6.69
N GLY A 213 -2.92 36.75 5.86
CA GLY A 213 -2.36 36.36 4.55
C GLY A 213 -1.23 35.32 4.62
N LYS A 214 -1.31 34.35 5.54
CA LYS A 214 -0.44 33.19 5.61
C LYS A 214 -1.08 32.06 4.82
N LEU A 215 -0.35 31.55 3.83
CA LEU A 215 -0.60 30.32 3.07
C LEU A 215 -0.61 29.03 3.93
N GLN A 216 -0.87 29.11 5.23
CA GLN A 216 -1.09 27.93 6.06
C GLN A 216 -2.50 27.43 5.79
N GLY A 217 -2.63 26.45 4.91
CA GLY A 217 -3.86 25.70 4.68
C GLY A 217 -4.42 25.14 5.98
N ASN A 218 -5.71 24.82 6.00
CA ASN A 218 -6.35 24.21 7.16
C ASN A 218 -5.72 22.81 7.44
N LEU A 219 -5.94 22.23 8.62
CA LEU A 219 -5.38 20.92 8.99
C LEU A 219 -5.74 19.82 7.97
N GLU A 220 -6.88 19.96 7.30
CA GLU A 220 -7.39 19.03 6.28
C GLU A 220 -6.52 19.12 5.01
N ASP A 221 -6.28 20.34 4.52
CA ASP A 221 -5.39 20.66 3.41
C ASP A 221 -3.98 20.17 3.72
N GLN A 222 -3.49 20.35 4.96
CA GLN A 222 -2.16 19.89 5.37
C GLN A 222 -2.02 18.36 5.30
N ILE A 223 -3.01 17.60 5.76
CA ILE A 223 -3.00 16.12 5.67
C ILE A 223 -3.01 15.69 4.19
N ILE A 224 -3.78 16.37 3.34
CA ILE A 224 -3.88 16.04 1.91
C ILE A 224 -2.59 16.43 1.18
N SER A 225 -2.03 17.61 1.48
CA SER A 225 -0.79 18.15 0.93
C SER A 225 0.46 17.38 1.35
N ALA A 226 0.39 16.55 2.39
CA ALA A 226 1.47 15.61 2.71
C ALA A 226 1.67 14.53 1.63
N ASN A 227 0.63 14.21 0.84
CA ASN A 227 0.70 13.10 -0.09
C ASN A 227 1.67 13.32 -1.25
N PRO A 228 1.68 14.45 -2.01
CA PRO A 228 2.67 14.65 -3.07
C PRO A 228 4.11 14.44 -2.59
N LEU A 229 4.45 14.96 -1.40
CA LEU A 229 5.77 14.76 -0.80
C LEU A 229 6.04 13.29 -0.46
N LEU A 230 5.11 12.61 0.20
CA LEU A 230 5.28 11.19 0.55
C LEU A 230 5.29 10.28 -0.69
N GLU A 231 4.52 10.61 -1.72
CA GLU A 231 4.48 9.87 -2.99
C GLU A 231 5.79 10.08 -3.77
N ALA A 232 6.34 11.30 -3.82
CA ALA A 232 7.62 11.55 -4.50
C ALA A 232 8.78 10.72 -3.93
N PHE A 233 8.83 10.52 -2.61
CA PHE A 233 9.91 9.81 -1.91
C PHE A 233 9.58 8.38 -1.50
N GLY A 234 8.33 7.95 -1.65
CA GLY A 234 7.85 6.66 -1.17
C GLY A 234 7.13 5.83 -2.23
N ASN A 235 6.79 6.43 -3.37
CA ASN A 235 6.19 5.73 -4.50
C ASN A 235 7.15 5.60 -5.68
N ALA A 236 6.92 4.56 -6.47
CA ALA A 236 7.69 4.29 -7.67
C ALA A 236 6.85 3.56 -8.72
N LYS A 237 7.33 3.57 -9.96
CA LYS A 237 6.80 2.74 -11.03
C LYS A 237 7.25 1.29 -10.87
N THR A 238 6.29 0.40 -10.83
CA THR A 238 6.44 -1.06 -10.79
C THR A 238 5.92 -1.69 -12.09
N VAL A 239 6.02 -3.01 -12.23
CA VAL A 239 5.48 -3.72 -13.40
C VAL A 239 3.96 -3.52 -13.55
N ARG A 240 3.21 -3.46 -12.43
CA ARG A 240 1.73 -3.44 -12.43
C ARG A 240 1.10 -2.06 -12.17
N ASN A 241 1.87 -1.09 -11.70
CA ASN A 241 1.36 0.25 -11.37
C ASN A 241 2.46 1.30 -11.50
N ASP A 242 2.11 2.41 -12.14
CA ASP A 242 2.97 3.55 -12.38
C ASP A 242 3.27 4.39 -11.13
N ASN A 243 2.37 4.39 -10.14
CA ASN A 243 2.53 5.14 -8.88
C ASN A 243 2.24 4.22 -7.67
N SER A 244 3.12 3.24 -7.44
CA SER A 244 2.98 2.21 -6.41
C SER A 244 3.60 2.65 -5.09
N SER A 245 2.84 2.67 -3.99
CA SER A 245 3.40 2.95 -2.65
C SER A 245 4.29 1.80 -2.18
N ARG A 246 5.58 2.10 -1.92
CA ARG A 246 6.62 1.14 -1.48
C ARG A 246 6.99 1.35 -0.01
N PHE A 247 5.98 1.72 0.77
CA PHE A 247 5.97 1.80 2.22
C PHE A 247 4.51 1.64 2.68
N GLY A 248 4.32 1.09 3.88
CA GLY A 248 3.04 1.12 4.59
C GLY A 248 2.86 2.48 5.27
N LYS A 249 1.65 3.01 5.21
CA LYS A 249 1.28 4.32 5.78
C LYS A 249 0.09 4.14 6.72
N PHE A 250 0.28 4.48 7.98
CA PHE A 250 -0.79 4.50 8.98
C PHE A 250 -1.04 5.93 9.41
N ILE A 251 -2.20 6.49 9.03
CA ILE A 251 -2.58 7.86 9.35
C ILE A 251 -3.54 7.82 10.52
N ARG A 252 -3.14 8.35 11.68
CA ARG A 252 -4.02 8.52 12.83
C ARG A 252 -4.67 9.89 12.77
N ILE A 253 -6.00 9.91 12.67
CA ILE A 253 -6.79 11.14 12.75
C ILE A 253 -7.33 11.21 14.17
N HIS A 254 -6.85 12.18 14.95
CA HIS A 254 -7.21 12.35 16.36
C HIS A 254 -8.44 13.23 16.50
N PHE A 255 -9.33 12.80 17.39
CA PHE A 255 -10.55 13.49 17.75
C PHE A 255 -10.51 13.90 19.23
N GLY A 256 -11.03 15.09 19.51
CA GLY A 256 -11.21 15.59 20.86
C GLY A 256 -12.46 14.99 21.53
N THR A 257 -12.70 15.38 22.78
CA THR A 257 -13.85 14.89 23.58
C THR A 257 -15.23 15.18 22.98
N THR A 258 -15.32 16.18 22.10
CA THR A 258 -16.56 16.58 21.40
C THR A 258 -16.72 15.91 20.03
N GLY A 259 -15.83 15.00 19.64
CA GLY A 259 -15.80 14.37 18.32
C GLY A 259 -15.24 15.27 17.22
N LYS A 260 -14.77 16.48 17.53
CA LYS A 260 -14.13 17.37 16.55
C LYS A 260 -12.68 16.95 16.28
N LEU A 261 -12.21 17.25 15.07
CA LEU A 261 -10.84 17.00 14.64
C LEU A 261 -9.84 17.79 15.49
N ALA A 262 -8.93 17.07 16.14
CA ALA A 262 -7.93 17.64 17.07
C ALA A 262 -6.55 17.75 16.41
N SER A 263 -6.01 16.67 15.87
CA SER A 263 -4.69 16.62 15.21
C SER A 263 -4.62 15.40 14.30
N ALA A 264 -3.52 15.25 13.57
CA ALA A 264 -3.21 14.02 12.84
C ALA A 264 -1.74 13.67 13.00
N ASP A 265 -1.41 12.40 12.81
CA ASP A 265 -0.03 11.96 12.62
C ASP A 265 0.05 10.77 11.68
N ILE A 266 1.24 10.58 11.13
CA ILE A 266 1.56 9.57 10.12
C ILE A 266 2.68 8.70 10.68
N GLU A 267 2.44 7.39 10.71
CA GLU A 267 3.47 6.39 10.92
C GLU A 267 3.76 5.68 9.60
N THR A 268 5.03 5.43 9.33
CA THR A 268 5.46 4.73 8.12
C THR A 268 6.16 3.43 8.47
N TYR A 269 5.95 2.43 7.62
CA TYR A 269 6.41 1.06 7.82
C TYR A 269 7.06 0.56 6.53
N LEU A 270 8.10 -0.26 6.67
CA LEU A 270 8.64 -1.08 5.57
C LEU A 270 8.92 -0.32 4.26
N LEU A 271 9.62 0.83 4.34
CA LEU A 271 10.13 1.48 3.13
C LEU A 271 11.06 0.50 2.39
N GLU A 272 10.81 0.28 1.10
CA GLU A 272 11.57 -0.63 0.23
C GLU A 272 12.95 -0.06 -0.12
N LYS A 273 13.89 -0.10 0.83
CA LYS A 273 15.21 0.54 0.73
C LYS A 273 16.01 0.09 -0.48
N SER A 274 15.88 -1.17 -0.91
CA SER A 274 16.62 -1.71 -2.06
C SER A 274 16.39 -0.91 -3.33
N ARG A 275 15.19 -0.33 -3.49
CA ARG A 275 14.79 0.50 -4.64
C ARG A 275 15.65 1.75 -4.85
N VAL A 276 16.29 2.25 -3.79
CA VAL A 276 17.23 3.39 -3.84
C VAL A 276 18.49 3.04 -4.66
N THR A 277 18.87 1.77 -4.69
CA THR A 277 20.14 1.30 -5.30
C THR A 277 19.94 0.29 -6.42
N PHE A 278 18.71 -0.21 -6.61
CA PHE A 278 18.40 -1.31 -7.52
C PHE A 278 17.01 -1.15 -8.14
N GLN A 279 16.87 -1.53 -9.41
CA GLN A 279 15.60 -1.62 -10.12
C GLN A 279 15.57 -2.84 -11.02
N LEU A 280 14.39 -3.45 -11.16
CA LEU A 280 14.14 -4.40 -12.25
C LEU A 280 14.02 -3.66 -13.59
N ALA A 281 14.24 -4.37 -14.70
CA ALA A 281 14.28 -3.79 -16.05
C ALA A 281 13.02 -2.98 -16.42
N ALA A 282 11.84 -3.44 -15.98
CA ALA A 282 10.56 -2.78 -16.21
C ALA A 282 10.09 -1.92 -15.02
N GLU A 283 10.98 -1.54 -14.10
CA GLU A 283 10.66 -0.74 -12.91
C GLU A 283 11.55 0.49 -12.80
N ARG A 284 11.25 1.34 -11.81
CA ARG A 284 12.01 2.55 -11.50
C ARG A 284 12.34 2.66 -10.03
N SER A 285 13.27 3.57 -9.75
CA SER A 285 13.44 4.09 -8.40
C SER A 285 12.29 5.04 -8.03
N TYR A 286 12.39 5.69 -6.87
CA TYR A 286 11.40 6.65 -6.40
C TYR A 286 11.28 7.87 -7.33
N HIS A 287 10.06 8.43 -7.43
CA HIS A 287 9.75 9.51 -8.39
C HIS A 287 10.65 10.73 -8.24
N ILE A 288 11.04 11.09 -7.01
CA ILE A 288 11.83 12.29 -6.71
C ILE A 288 13.12 12.40 -7.54
N PHE A 289 13.78 11.29 -7.86
CA PHE A 289 15.00 11.32 -8.68
C PHE A 289 14.71 11.87 -10.09
N TYR A 290 13.65 11.38 -10.72
CA TYR A 290 13.23 11.76 -12.07
C TYR A 290 12.57 13.14 -12.08
N GLN A 291 11.78 13.46 -11.05
CA GLN A 291 11.21 14.80 -10.84
C GLN A 291 12.31 15.87 -10.80
N ILE A 292 13.38 15.68 -10.03
CA ILE A 292 14.49 16.64 -9.98
C ILE A 292 15.19 16.74 -11.35
N MET A 293 15.45 15.60 -12.01
CA MET A 293 16.10 15.56 -13.32
C MET A 293 15.23 16.06 -14.48
N SER A 294 13.92 16.30 -14.26
CA SER A 294 13.01 16.91 -15.25
C SER A 294 13.45 18.31 -15.69
N ASN A 295 14.33 18.95 -14.90
CA ASN A 295 14.85 20.30 -15.14
C ASN A 295 13.78 21.40 -15.11
N LYS A 296 12.62 21.13 -14.49
CA LYS A 296 11.60 22.15 -14.28
C LYS A 296 12.07 23.27 -13.34
N ARG A 297 12.99 22.94 -12.43
CA ARG A 297 13.73 23.87 -11.55
C ARG A 297 15.25 23.76 -11.83
N PRO A 298 15.79 24.46 -12.83
CA PRO A 298 17.20 24.34 -13.22
C PRO A 298 18.20 24.65 -12.10
N GLU A 299 17.82 25.52 -11.15
CA GLU A 299 18.62 25.84 -9.97
C GLU A 299 18.92 24.62 -9.10
N LEU A 300 18.05 23.60 -9.13
CA LEU A 300 18.31 22.34 -8.43
C LEU A 300 19.41 21.54 -9.12
N ILE A 301 19.46 21.51 -10.44
CA ILE A 301 20.51 20.80 -11.19
C ILE A 301 21.89 21.35 -10.81
N GLU A 302 22.02 22.68 -10.80
CA GLU A 302 23.25 23.36 -10.40
C GLU A 302 23.59 23.14 -8.92
N THR A 303 22.61 23.30 -8.03
CA THR A 303 22.81 23.16 -6.57
C THR A 303 23.24 21.74 -6.18
N LEU A 304 22.71 20.73 -6.88
CA LEU A 304 22.96 19.32 -6.63
C LEU A 304 24.17 18.78 -7.40
N LEU A 305 24.79 19.60 -8.25
CA LEU A 305 25.93 19.22 -9.08
C LEU A 305 25.63 18.00 -9.96
N ILE A 306 24.38 17.88 -10.43
CA ILE A 306 23.92 16.78 -11.27
C ILE A 306 23.72 17.23 -12.72
N THR A 307 23.37 16.28 -13.57
CA THR A 307 23.00 16.44 -14.97
C THR A 307 21.54 16.03 -15.13
N THR A 308 20.93 16.36 -16.26
CA THR A 308 19.56 15.97 -16.57
C THR A 308 19.45 14.58 -17.21
N ASN A 309 20.59 13.91 -17.44
CA ASN A 309 20.63 12.57 -18.02
C ASN A 309 20.64 11.51 -16.91
N PRO A 310 19.55 10.74 -16.72
CA PRO A 310 19.47 9.75 -15.63
C PRO A 310 20.49 8.62 -15.74
N TYR A 311 20.96 8.31 -16.96
CA TYR A 311 22.00 7.29 -17.19
C TYR A 311 23.37 7.67 -16.63
N ASP A 312 23.57 8.92 -16.23
CA ASP A 312 24.77 9.34 -15.50
C ASP A 312 24.77 8.84 -14.04
N TYR A 313 23.67 8.22 -13.56
CA TYR A 313 23.49 7.79 -12.18
C TYR A 313 23.00 6.32 -12.10
N PRO A 314 23.92 5.34 -12.01
CA PRO A 314 23.62 3.91 -12.06
C PRO A 314 22.63 3.42 -10.99
N PHE A 315 22.56 4.09 -9.84
CA PHE A 315 21.62 3.73 -8.77
C PHE A 315 20.15 3.92 -9.16
N VAL A 316 19.84 4.73 -10.18
CA VAL A 316 18.46 5.08 -10.55
C VAL A 316 18.17 4.85 -12.05
N SER A 317 19.06 4.17 -12.76
CA SER A 317 18.99 3.97 -14.22
C SER A 317 19.17 2.53 -14.68
N GLN A 318 18.89 1.55 -13.81
CA GLN A 318 18.98 0.11 -14.15
C GLN A 318 17.74 -0.40 -14.89
N GLY A 319 16.60 0.27 -14.69
CA GLY A 319 15.34 -0.05 -15.35
C GLY A 319 14.85 1.11 -16.22
N GLU A 320 13.58 1.40 -16.09
CA GLU A 320 12.86 2.40 -16.87
C GLU A 320 13.16 3.83 -16.40
N ILE A 321 13.00 4.83 -17.29
CA ILE A 321 13.34 6.25 -16.98
C ILE A 321 12.15 7.24 -17.12
N SER A 322 11.32 7.17 -18.17
CA SER A 322 10.17 8.09 -18.44
C SER A 322 8.78 7.40 -18.54
N VAL A 323 7.79 7.70 -17.69
CA VAL A 323 6.52 6.92 -17.64
C VAL A 323 5.50 7.68 -18.48
N ALA A 324 4.80 7.03 -19.39
CA ALA A 324 3.84 7.73 -20.27
C ALA A 324 2.69 8.41 -19.51
N SER A 325 2.33 7.92 -18.32
CA SER A 325 1.23 8.42 -17.49
C SER A 325 1.63 9.49 -16.47
N ILE A 326 2.93 9.81 -16.33
CA ILE A 326 3.45 10.72 -15.30
C ILE A 326 4.24 11.85 -15.97
N ASP A 327 3.90 13.09 -15.63
CA ASP A 327 4.71 14.26 -15.96
C ASP A 327 5.58 14.66 -14.75
N ASP A 328 6.83 14.19 -14.76
CA ASP A 328 7.81 14.47 -13.70
C ASP A 328 8.04 15.98 -13.46
N SER A 329 7.77 16.84 -14.46
CA SER A 329 7.91 18.29 -14.33
C SER A 329 6.78 18.90 -13.50
N GLU A 330 5.54 18.49 -13.76
CA GLU A 330 4.38 18.94 -12.98
C GLU A 330 4.45 18.40 -11.55
N GLU A 331 4.83 17.13 -11.40
CA GLU A 331 4.98 16.48 -10.10
C GLU A 331 6.10 17.11 -9.25
N LEU A 332 7.20 17.58 -9.85
CA LEU A 332 8.23 18.34 -9.11
C LEU A 332 7.64 19.62 -8.48
N MET A 333 6.79 20.34 -9.24
CA MET A 333 6.17 21.57 -8.73
C MET A 333 5.16 21.27 -7.61
N ALA A 334 4.40 20.18 -7.74
CA ALA A 334 3.49 19.72 -6.69
C ALA A 334 4.24 19.34 -5.42
N THR A 335 5.36 18.62 -5.56
CA THR A 335 6.24 18.23 -4.46
C THR A 335 6.87 19.45 -3.78
N ASP A 336 7.39 20.40 -4.55
CA ASP A 336 8.01 21.60 -3.99
C ASP A 336 7.01 22.49 -3.24
N SER A 337 5.81 22.63 -3.81
CA SER A 337 4.70 23.36 -3.18
C SER A 337 4.22 22.65 -1.91
N ALA A 338 4.18 21.32 -1.90
CA ALA A 338 3.84 20.54 -0.71
C ALA A 338 4.84 20.78 0.42
N ILE A 339 6.16 20.83 0.13
CA ILE A 339 7.19 21.16 1.12
C ILE A 339 6.92 22.53 1.77
N ASP A 340 6.52 23.54 1.00
CA ASP A 340 6.19 24.87 1.53
C ASP A 340 4.93 24.87 2.39
N ILE A 341 3.86 24.21 1.93
CA ILE A 341 2.58 24.13 2.66
C ILE A 341 2.77 23.41 4.00
N LEU A 342 3.63 22.38 4.01
CA LEU A 342 3.98 21.61 5.19
C LEU A 342 4.99 22.35 6.09
N GLY A 343 5.31 23.62 5.82
CA GLY A 343 6.06 24.46 6.74
C GLY A 343 7.54 24.10 6.91
N PHE A 344 8.13 23.39 5.96
CA PHE A 344 9.58 23.21 5.92
C PHE A 344 10.25 24.55 5.62
N THR A 345 11.35 24.83 6.30
CA THR A 345 12.15 26.03 6.01
C THR A 345 12.88 25.89 4.68
N GLY A 346 13.32 27.02 4.10
CA GLY A 346 14.14 27.00 2.88
C GLY A 346 15.44 26.20 3.03
N GLU A 347 16.06 26.23 4.23
CA GLU A 347 17.25 25.44 4.53
C GLU A 347 16.94 23.94 4.58
N GLU A 348 15.84 23.56 5.24
CA GLU A 348 15.36 22.18 5.30
C GLU A 348 15.04 21.64 3.90
N LYS A 349 14.32 22.42 3.08
CA LYS A 349 13.99 22.08 1.69
C LYS A 349 15.25 21.82 0.86
N ILE A 350 16.22 22.73 0.91
CA ILE A 350 17.49 22.57 0.19
C ILE A 350 18.26 21.35 0.74
N GLY A 351 18.23 21.12 2.06
CA GLY A 351 18.82 19.95 2.70
C GLY A 351 18.27 18.65 2.14
N ILE A 352 16.95 18.51 2.02
CA ILE A 352 16.29 17.35 1.42
C ILE A 352 16.82 17.09 0.00
N TYR A 353 16.83 18.12 -0.85
CA TYR A 353 17.33 17.98 -2.22
C TYR A 353 18.82 17.61 -2.25
N LYS A 354 19.66 18.24 -1.41
CA LYS A 354 21.10 17.93 -1.32
C LYS A 354 21.37 16.48 -0.94
N LEU A 355 20.59 15.92 -0.02
CA LEU A 355 20.69 14.50 0.35
C LEU A 355 20.36 13.58 -0.83
N ILE A 356 19.34 13.91 -1.65
CA ILE A 356 19.04 13.17 -2.87
C ILE A 356 20.19 13.23 -3.88
N GLY A 357 20.72 14.43 -4.14
CA GLY A 357 21.89 14.59 -5.02
C GLY A 357 23.10 13.78 -4.52
N ALA A 358 23.37 13.79 -3.22
CA ALA A 358 24.45 13.01 -2.62
C ALA A 358 24.27 11.50 -2.80
N VAL A 359 23.04 10.98 -2.62
CA VAL A 359 22.69 9.57 -2.86
C VAL A 359 22.93 9.17 -4.32
N MET A 360 22.61 10.05 -5.28
CA MET A 360 22.91 9.81 -6.69
C MET A 360 24.42 9.76 -6.95
N HIS A 361 25.19 10.69 -6.38
CA HIS A 361 26.65 10.70 -6.52
C HIS A 361 27.33 9.52 -5.82
N TYR A 362 26.77 8.98 -4.74
CA TYR A 362 27.30 7.76 -4.10
C TYR A 362 27.38 6.59 -5.10
N GLY A 363 26.37 6.43 -5.97
CA GLY A 363 26.36 5.40 -7.00
C GLY A 363 27.42 5.57 -8.09
N ASN A 364 28.01 6.76 -8.20
CA ASN A 364 29.03 7.10 -9.19
C ASN A 364 30.47 6.98 -8.68
N MET A 365 30.67 6.79 -7.36
CA MET A 365 32.01 6.65 -6.80
C MET A 365 32.66 5.37 -7.30
N LYS A 366 33.90 5.47 -7.80
CA LYS A 366 34.64 4.32 -8.34
C LYS A 366 35.82 3.97 -7.45
N PHE A 367 36.05 2.68 -7.30
CA PHE A 367 37.15 2.12 -6.53
C PHE A 367 37.84 1.03 -7.35
N LYS A 368 39.14 0.89 -7.13
CA LYS A 368 39.97 -0.14 -7.74
C LYS A 368 40.77 -0.88 -6.67
N GLN A 369 41.25 -2.05 -7.04
CA GLN A 369 42.14 -2.81 -6.17
C GLN A 369 43.52 -2.17 -6.20
N LYS A 370 44.09 -1.94 -5.02
CA LYS A 370 45.46 -1.45 -4.88
C LYS A 370 46.45 -2.47 -5.40
N GLN A 371 47.51 -2.03 -6.09
CA GLN A 371 48.48 -2.95 -6.70
C GLN A 371 49.13 -3.85 -5.64
N ARG A 372 49.05 -5.17 -5.85
CA ARG A 372 49.61 -6.22 -4.98
C ARG A 372 48.99 -6.33 -3.58
N GLU A 373 47.83 -5.70 -3.37
CA GLU A 373 47.06 -5.70 -2.12
C GLU A 373 45.60 -6.11 -2.43
N GLU A 374 44.87 -6.70 -1.48
CA GLU A 374 43.42 -6.99 -1.65
C GLU A 374 42.54 -5.78 -1.35
N GLN A 375 43.14 -4.73 -0.78
CA GLN A 375 42.50 -3.52 -0.34
C GLN A 375 42.05 -2.65 -1.51
N ALA A 376 40.91 -1.98 -1.32
CA ALA A 376 40.41 -0.96 -2.22
C ALA A 376 41.14 0.36 -2.05
N GLU A 377 41.30 1.08 -3.16
CA GLU A 377 41.66 2.50 -3.19
C GLU A 377 40.69 3.28 -4.09
N PRO A 378 40.47 4.58 -3.83
CA PRO A 378 39.62 5.42 -4.68
C PRO A 378 40.17 5.49 -6.12
N ASP A 379 39.29 5.36 -7.11
CA ASP A 379 39.60 5.54 -8.53
C ASP A 379 39.12 6.91 -9.01
N GLY A 380 39.73 7.95 -8.44
CA GLY A 380 39.33 9.35 -8.61
C GLY A 380 38.60 9.91 -7.39
N THR A 381 38.58 11.24 -7.27
CA THR A 381 37.97 11.94 -6.13
C THR A 381 36.81 12.84 -6.51
N GLU A 382 36.66 13.19 -7.80
CA GLU A 382 35.69 14.21 -8.25
C GLU A 382 34.26 13.95 -7.75
N VAL A 383 33.78 12.72 -7.90
CA VAL A 383 32.44 12.34 -7.46
C VAL A 383 32.33 12.36 -5.92
N ALA A 384 33.40 11.96 -5.23
CA ALA A 384 33.45 12.01 -3.77
C ALA A 384 33.47 13.45 -3.25
N ASP A 385 34.12 14.36 -3.98
CA ASP A 385 34.14 15.80 -3.68
C ASP A 385 32.73 16.39 -3.80
N LYS A 386 31.98 16.04 -4.87
CA LYS A 386 30.56 16.45 -5.04
C LYS A 386 29.69 15.91 -3.90
N ALA A 387 29.76 14.61 -3.61
CA ALA A 387 28.96 14.00 -2.57
C ALA A 387 29.30 14.54 -1.17
N ALA A 388 30.59 14.74 -0.88
CA ALA A 388 31.05 15.31 0.38
C ALA A 388 30.60 16.77 0.53
N TYR A 389 30.68 17.58 -0.53
CA TYR A 389 30.19 18.96 -0.53
C TYR A 389 28.70 19.05 -0.20
N LEU A 390 27.87 18.22 -0.83
CA LEU A 390 26.42 18.19 -0.59
C LEU A 390 26.08 17.76 0.85
N MET A 391 26.86 16.85 1.43
CA MET A 391 26.70 16.34 2.78
C MET A 391 27.38 17.20 3.86
N GLY A 392 28.13 18.24 3.47
CA GLY A 392 28.93 19.05 4.41
C GLY A 392 30.09 18.27 5.06
N LEU A 393 30.70 17.34 4.33
CA LEU A 393 31.79 16.46 4.79
C LEU A 393 33.13 16.81 4.13
N ASN A 394 34.22 16.29 4.70
CA ASN A 394 35.52 16.28 4.04
C ASN A 394 35.65 15.04 3.14
N SER A 395 35.97 15.25 1.86
CA SER A 395 36.08 14.18 0.86
C SER A 395 37.18 13.15 1.17
N ALA A 396 38.35 13.61 1.63
CA ALA A 396 39.45 12.72 1.97
C ALA A 396 39.11 11.83 3.18
N ASP A 397 38.43 12.38 4.19
CA ASP A 397 37.98 11.62 5.35
C ASP A 397 36.87 10.63 4.98
N LEU A 398 35.95 11.00 4.08
CA LEU A 398 34.92 10.11 3.56
C LEU A 398 35.54 8.90 2.84
N LEU A 399 36.43 9.14 1.88
CA LEU A 399 37.12 8.08 1.14
C LEU A 399 37.97 7.19 2.06
N LYS A 400 38.66 7.79 3.03
CA LYS A 400 39.42 7.05 4.03
C LYS A 400 38.52 6.18 4.89
N ALA A 401 37.38 6.68 5.35
CA ALA A 401 36.44 5.93 6.17
C ALA A 401 35.79 4.76 5.39
N LEU A 402 35.57 4.93 4.08
CA LEU A 402 35.07 3.88 3.20
C LEU A 402 36.10 2.76 2.97
N CYS A 403 37.33 3.10 2.59
CA CYS A 403 38.37 2.10 2.32
C CYS A 403 38.99 1.50 3.59
N TYR A 404 39.06 2.29 4.67
CA TYR A 404 39.76 1.97 5.91
C TYR A 404 38.91 2.32 7.17
N PRO A 405 37.73 1.70 7.34
CA PRO A 405 36.90 1.93 8.53
C PRO A 405 37.62 1.56 9.82
N ARG A 406 37.32 2.32 10.89
CA ARG A 406 37.79 2.04 12.25
C ARG A 406 36.73 1.22 12.99
N VAL A 407 37.08 -0.01 13.37
CA VAL A 407 36.18 -0.92 14.10
C VAL A 407 36.61 -0.96 15.56
N LYS A 408 35.64 -0.84 16.47
CA LYS A 408 35.89 -0.99 17.90
C LYS A 408 35.97 -2.48 18.25
N VAL A 409 37.12 -2.93 18.74
CA VAL A 409 37.36 -4.31 19.17
C VAL A 409 37.77 -4.27 20.64
N GLY A 410 36.85 -4.69 21.53
CA GLY A 410 37.01 -4.48 22.97
C GLY A 410 37.04 -2.98 23.31
N ASN A 411 38.15 -2.50 23.86
CA ASN A 411 38.34 -1.09 24.25
C ASN A 411 39.13 -0.26 23.23
N GLU A 412 39.65 -0.86 22.15
CA GLU A 412 40.49 -0.18 21.17
C GLU A 412 39.81 -0.04 19.80
N TYR A 413 40.27 0.92 19.00
CA TYR A 413 39.83 1.09 17.61
C TYR A 413 40.92 0.62 16.66
N VAL A 414 40.60 -0.37 15.84
CA VAL A 414 41.50 -0.94 14.85
C VAL A 414 41.04 -0.51 13.45
N THR A 415 41.98 -0.03 12.64
CA THR A 415 41.73 0.28 11.23
C THR A 415 41.70 -1.02 10.43
N LYS A 416 40.61 -1.25 9.70
CA LYS A 416 40.42 -2.43 8.86
C LYS A 416 40.36 -2.01 7.40
N GLY A 417 41.20 -2.59 6.53
CA GLY A 417 41.08 -2.40 5.08
C GLY A 417 39.88 -3.17 4.52
N GLN A 418 39.20 -2.60 3.53
CA GLN A 418 38.11 -3.23 2.79
C GLN A 418 38.52 -3.63 1.38
N THR A 419 37.91 -4.69 0.84
CA THR A 419 38.01 -5.02 -0.59
C THR A 419 37.11 -4.11 -1.42
N VAL A 420 37.32 -4.06 -2.75
CA VAL A 420 36.52 -3.21 -3.66
C VAL A 420 35.01 -3.52 -3.53
N GLN A 421 34.65 -4.80 -3.50
CA GLN A 421 33.24 -5.20 -3.33
C GLN A 421 32.67 -4.78 -1.97
N GLN A 422 33.46 -4.86 -0.90
CA GLN A 422 33.03 -4.43 0.43
C GLN A 422 32.77 -2.91 0.48
N VAL A 423 33.58 -2.12 -0.23
CA VAL A 423 33.36 -0.67 -0.34
C VAL A 423 32.07 -0.38 -1.11
N TYR A 424 31.84 -1.01 -2.27
CA TYR A 424 30.60 -0.83 -3.03
C TYR A 424 29.35 -1.23 -2.22
N ASN A 425 29.41 -2.35 -1.51
CA ASN A 425 28.33 -2.77 -0.62
C ASN A 425 28.09 -1.75 0.51
N SER A 426 29.16 -1.19 1.08
CA SER A 426 29.08 -0.16 2.13
C SER A 426 28.46 1.13 1.61
N ILE A 427 28.82 1.56 0.39
CA ILE A 427 28.23 2.74 -0.27
C ILE A 427 26.75 2.55 -0.54
N GLY A 428 26.36 1.39 -1.07
CA GLY A 428 24.94 1.04 -1.25
C GLY A 428 24.19 1.03 0.08
N ALA A 429 24.79 0.51 1.15
CA ALA A 429 24.20 0.54 2.49
C ALA A 429 24.06 1.97 3.04
N LEU A 430 25.06 2.83 2.83
CA LEU A 430 25.02 4.24 3.21
C LEU A 430 23.93 5.01 2.45
N ALA A 431 23.85 4.83 1.12
CA ALA A 431 22.82 5.44 0.29
C ALA A 431 21.41 5.09 0.79
N LYS A 432 21.16 3.79 1.04
CA LYS A 432 19.90 3.29 1.60
C LYS A 432 19.62 3.88 2.99
N SER A 433 20.62 3.95 3.86
CA SER A 433 20.46 4.49 5.22
C SER A 433 20.20 5.99 5.23
N VAL A 434 20.88 6.77 4.39
CA VAL A 434 20.66 8.22 4.27
C VAL A 434 19.25 8.47 3.75
N TYR A 435 18.84 7.77 2.70
CA TYR A 435 17.51 7.92 2.13
C TYR A 435 16.41 7.57 3.13
N GLU A 436 16.53 6.43 3.83
CA GLU A 436 15.57 6.03 4.86
C GLU A 436 15.48 7.05 5.98
N LYS A 437 16.61 7.47 6.54
CA LYS A 437 16.62 8.43 7.67
C LYS A 437 16.05 9.78 7.27
N MET A 438 16.34 10.23 6.05
CA MET A 438 15.74 11.43 5.48
C MET A 438 14.22 11.26 5.35
N PHE A 439 13.73 10.14 4.80
CA PHE A 439 12.30 9.85 4.68
C PHE A 439 11.59 9.84 6.04
N LEU A 440 12.15 9.14 7.03
CA LEU A 440 11.63 9.10 8.40
C LEU A 440 11.65 10.50 9.06
N TRP A 441 12.69 11.29 8.81
CA TRP A 441 12.78 12.66 9.31
C TRP A 441 11.73 13.56 8.66
N MET A 442 11.47 13.44 7.35
CA MET A 442 10.38 14.18 6.70
C MET A 442 9.04 13.84 7.33
N VAL A 443 8.75 12.56 7.57
CA VAL A 443 7.52 12.13 8.27
C VAL A 443 7.44 12.75 9.67
N LEU A 444 8.54 12.77 10.42
CA LEU A 444 8.60 13.42 11.72
C LEU A 444 8.31 14.93 11.64
N ARG A 445 8.87 15.63 10.65
CA ARG A 445 8.59 17.06 10.41
C ARG A 445 7.14 17.32 10.00
N ILE A 446 6.57 16.47 9.16
CA ILE A 446 5.14 16.50 8.81
C ILE A 446 4.30 16.35 10.09
N ASN A 447 4.60 15.38 10.94
CA ASN A 447 3.87 15.15 12.19
C ASN A 447 3.95 16.33 13.16
N GLN A 448 5.09 17.02 13.24
CA GLN A 448 5.21 18.25 14.04
C GLN A 448 4.29 19.38 13.54
N MET A 449 3.98 19.39 12.25
CA MET A 449 3.11 20.39 11.64
C MET A 449 1.63 20.02 11.73
N LEU A 450 1.31 18.73 11.68
CA LEU A 450 -0.04 18.20 11.91
C LEU A 450 -0.44 18.19 13.39
N ASP A 451 0.54 18.34 14.29
CA ASP A 451 0.29 18.45 15.73
C ASP A 451 -0.41 19.76 16.08
N THR A 452 -1.38 19.68 16.98
CA THR A 452 -2.06 20.84 17.53
C THR A 452 -2.12 20.75 19.04
N LYS A 453 -2.30 21.90 19.70
CA LYS A 453 -2.45 21.96 21.16
C LYS A 453 -3.81 21.46 21.66
N GLN A 454 -4.69 20.96 20.79
CA GLN A 454 -5.99 20.47 21.19
C GLN A 454 -5.86 19.12 21.92
N PRO A 455 -6.66 18.87 22.97
CA PRO A 455 -6.63 17.59 23.67
C PRO A 455 -7.08 16.46 22.73
N ARG A 456 -6.35 15.35 22.77
CA ARG A 456 -6.63 14.12 22.00
C ARG A 456 -7.31 13.12 22.92
N GLN A 457 -8.43 12.55 22.48
CA GLN A 457 -9.15 11.54 23.26
C GLN A 457 -9.11 10.18 22.57
N PHE A 458 -9.52 10.13 21.30
CA PHE A 458 -9.57 8.92 20.48
C PHE A 458 -9.00 9.21 19.09
N PHE A 459 -8.67 8.16 18.34
CA PHE A 459 -8.28 8.29 16.95
C PHE A 459 -8.94 7.24 16.06
N ILE A 460 -9.05 7.57 14.78
CA ILE A 460 -9.34 6.61 13.72
C ILE A 460 -8.09 6.48 12.86
N GLY A 461 -7.52 5.28 12.83
CA GLY A 461 -6.31 4.97 12.06
C GLY A 461 -6.66 4.44 10.68
N VAL A 462 -6.14 5.05 9.62
CA VAL A 462 -6.28 4.57 8.25
C VAL A 462 -4.98 3.91 7.81
N LEU A 463 -5.00 2.59 7.62
CA LEU A 463 -3.85 1.82 7.14
C LEU A 463 -3.93 1.65 5.62
N ASP A 464 -2.97 2.24 4.92
CA ASP A 464 -2.73 2.08 3.49
C ASP A 464 -1.43 1.29 3.31
N ILE A 465 -1.56 0.03 2.90
CA ILE A 465 -0.43 -0.89 2.73
C ILE A 465 -0.59 -1.68 1.43
N ALA A 466 0.53 -2.09 0.84
CA ALA A 466 0.51 -3.00 -0.29
C ALA A 466 -0.10 -4.35 0.11
N GLY A 467 -0.94 -4.91 -0.77
CA GLY A 467 -1.48 -6.26 -0.61
C GLY A 467 -0.42 -7.34 -0.82
N PHE A 468 -0.86 -8.60 -0.76
CA PHE A 468 -0.03 -9.76 -1.05
C PHE A 468 0.46 -9.73 -2.52
N GLU A 469 1.75 -9.93 -2.74
CA GLU A 469 2.41 -9.84 -4.06
C GLU A 469 2.92 -11.22 -4.50
N ILE A 470 2.50 -11.67 -5.69
CA ILE A 470 2.97 -12.91 -6.31
C ILE A 470 3.47 -12.59 -7.73
N PHE A 471 4.78 -12.69 -7.93
CA PHE A 471 5.45 -12.45 -9.20
C PHE A 471 6.21 -13.70 -9.68
N ASP A 472 6.67 -13.68 -10.93
CA ASP A 472 7.55 -14.72 -11.48
C ASP A 472 8.88 -14.81 -10.71
N TYR A 473 9.33 -13.68 -10.14
CA TYR A 473 10.49 -13.58 -9.28
C TYR A 473 10.15 -12.77 -8.02
N ASN A 474 10.27 -13.40 -6.85
CA ASN A 474 9.96 -12.81 -5.55
C ASN A 474 11.26 -12.70 -4.74
N SER A 475 11.62 -11.50 -4.30
CA SER A 475 12.80 -11.24 -3.48
C SER A 475 12.45 -11.18 -1.98
N LEU A 476 13.41 -10.78 -1.13
CA LEU A 476 13.20 -10.58 0.30
C LEU A 476 12.07 -9.56 0.58
N GLU A 477 11.93 -8.58 -0.30
CA GLU A 477 10.87 -7.57 -0.26
C GLU A 477 9.48 -8.21 -0.35
N GLN A 478 9.26 -9.14 -1.29
CA GLN A 478 8.01 -9.89 -1.39
C GLN A 478 7.78 -10.77 -0.15
N LEU A 479 8.83 -11.40 0.39
CA LEU A 479 8.70 -12.17 1.65
C LEU A 479 8.23 -11.28 2.81
N CYS A 480 8.81 -10.09 2.97
CA CYS A 480 8.45 -9.15 4.04
C CYS A 480 7.01 -8.62 3.91
N ILE A 481 6.58 -8.24 2.70
CA ILE A 481 5.23 -7.72 2.50
C ILE A 481 4.17 -8.84 2.59
N ASN A 482 4.47 -10.04 2.08
CA ASN A 482 3.57 -11.19 2.18
C ASN A 482 3.44 -11.67 3.62
N PHE A 483 4.53 -11.72 4.38
CA PHE A 483 4.48 -11.99 5.82
C PHE A 483 3.62 -10.98 6.58
N THR A 484 3.72 -9.69 6.22
CA THR A 484 2.87 -8.65 6.80
C THR A 484 1.39 -8.89 6.46
N ASN A 485 1.07 -9.21 5.21
CA ASN A 485 -0.29 -9.51 4.79
C ASN A 485 -0.84 -10.79 5.42
N GLU A 486 -0.01 -11.82 5.64
CA GLU A 486 -0.40 -13.04 6.35
C GLU A 486 -0.87 -12.73 7.79
N LYS A 487 -0.12 -11.86 8.49
CA LYS A 487 -0.49 -11.37 9.82
C LYS A 487 -1.75 -10.49 9.81
N LEU A 488 -1.89 -9.61 8.81
CA LEU A 488 -3.11 -8.80 8.66
C LEU A 488 -4.33 -9.68 8.40
N GLN A 489 -4.18 -10.74 7.61
CA GLN A 489 -5.25 -11.71 7.38
C GLN A 489 -5.59 -12.49 8.65
N GLN A 490 -4.59 -12.88 9.44
CA GLN A 490 -4.82 -13.52 10.75
C GLN A 490 -5.59 -12.60 11.69
N PHE A 491 -5.18 -11.32 11.76
CA PHE A 491 -5.88 -10.30 12.54
C PHE A 491 -7.34 -10.15 12.10
N PHE A 492 -7.59 -10.12 10.78
CA PHE A 492 -8.94 -10.07 10.23
C PHE A 492 -9.76 -11.31 10.61
N ASN A 493 -9.22 -12.52 10.39
CA ASN A 493 -9.91 -13.77 10.69
C ASN A 493 -10.30 -13.83 12.17
N HIS A 494 -9.39 -13.45 13.07
CA HIS A 494 -9.65 -13.40 14.50
C HIS A 494 -10.75 -12.38 14.84
N HIS A 495 -10.70 -11.17 14.27
CA HIS A 495 -11.72 -10.15 14.54
C HIS A 495 -13.11 -10.53 14.02
N MET A 496 -13.18 -11.05 12.79
CA MET A 496 -14.42 -11.57 12.21
C MET A 496 -15.01 -12.67 13.10
N PHE A 497 -14.16 -13.58 13.58
CA PHE A 497 -14.57 -14.65 14.47
C PHE A 497 -15.14 -14.16 15.80
N VAL A 498 -14.51 -13.16 16.43
CA VAL A 498 -15.02 -12.55 17.67
C VAL A 498 -16.41 -11.95 17.45
N LEU A 499 -16.61 -11.21 16.36
CA LEU A 499 -17.92 -10.60 16.03
C LEU A 499 -19.00 -11.64 15.78
N GLU A 500 -18.69 -12.72 15.04
CA GLU A 500 -19.62 -13.82 14.81
C GLU A 500 -20.04 -14.49 16.13
N GLN A 501 -19.10 -14.70 17.06
CA GLN A 501 -19.41 -15.26 18.38
C GLN A 501 -20.37 -14.38 19.18
N GLU A 502 -20.16 -13.07 19.16
CA GLU A 502 -21.03 -12.13 19.86
C GLU A 502 -22.46 -12.18 19.30
N GLU A 503 -22.62 -12.29 17.97
CA GLU A 503 -23.93 -12.41 17.33
C GLU A 503 -24.60 -13.75 17.64
N TYR A 504 -23.89 -14.89 17.56
CA TYR A 504 -24.46 -16.19 17.96
C TYR A 504 -24.91 -16.19 19.42
N LYS A 505 -24.12 -15.61 20.31
CA LYS A 505 -24.46 -15.51 21.74
C LYS A 505 -25.68 -14.62 21.96
N LYS A 506 -25.79 -13.52 21.23
CA LYS A 506 -26.92 -12.58 21.30
C LYS A 506 -28.22 -13.19 20.77
N GLU A 507 -28.13 -14.00 19.71
CA GLU A 507 -29.26 -14.75 19.14
C GLU A 507 -29.59 -16.04 19.91
N GLY A 508 -28.75 -16.43 20.88
CA GLY A 508 -28.97 -17.62 21.71
C GLY A 508 -28.75 -18.94 20.97
N ILE A 509 -27.88 -18.94 19.96
CA ILE A 509 -27.55 -20.11 19.15
C ILE A 509 -26.32 -20.82 19.75
N GLU A 510 -26.43 -22.12 20.02
CA GLU A 510 -25.28 -22.94 20.42
C GLU A 510 -24.36 -23.17 19.22
N TRP A 511 -23.10 -22.76 19.35
CA TRP A 511 -22.09 -22.88 18.30
C TRP A 511 -20.81 -23.53 18.86
N GLU A 512 -20.28 -24.54 18.16
CA GLU A 512 -19.03 -25.19 18.53
C GLU A 512 -17.81 -24.38 18.06
N PHE A 513 -16.84 -24.24 18.95
CA PHE A 513 -15.69 -23.36 18.78
C PHE A 513 -14.71 -23.87 17.70
N ILE A 514 -14.44 -23.03 16.69
CA ILE A 514 -13.36 -23.23 15.71
C ILE A 514 -12.62 -21.89 15.56
N ASP A 515 -11.36 -21.80 15.98
CA ASP A 515 -10.55 -20.57 15.85
C ASP A 515 -9.91 -20.47 14.46
N PHE A 516 -10.54 -19.71 13.57
CA PHE A 516 -10.04 -19.43 12.21
C PHE A 516 -8.73 -18.60 12.18
N GLY A 517 -8.31 -18.03 13.31
CA GLY A 517 -7.01 -17.36 13.45
C GLY A 517 -5.83 -18.35 13.49
N MET A 518 -6.09 -19.63 13.79
CA MET A 518 -5.05 -20.67 13.83
C MET A 518 -4.65 -21.20 12.46
N ASP A 519 -5.49 -21.04 11.43
CA ASP A 519 -5.23 -21.58 10.08
C ASP A 519 -3.95 -21.00 9.46
N LEU A 520 -3.64 -19.73 9.77
CA LEU A 520 -2.49 -18.99 9.26
C LEU A 520 -1.26 -19.11 10.18
N ALA A 521 -1.42 -19.65 11.39
CA ALA A 521 -0.38 -19.67 12.41
C ALA A 521 0.85 -20.46 11.94
N ALA A 522 0.66 -21.59 11.26
CA ALA A 522 1.77 -22.41 10.77
C ALA A 522 2.68 -21.65 9.78
N CYS A 523 2.10 -20.84 8.88
CA CYS A 523 2.84 -20.02 7.92
C CYS A 523 3.61 -18.90 8.64
N ILE A 524 2.95 -18.18 9.55
CA ILE A 524 3.55 -17.12 10.35
C ILE A 524 4.71 -17.65 11.18
N GLU A 525 4.51 -18.79 11.85
CA GLU A 525 5.52 -19.39 12.72
C GLU A 525 6.74 -19.87 11.94
N LEU A 526 6.55 -20.44 10.74
CA LEU A 526 7.66 -20.81 9.85
C LEU A 526 8.57 -19.61 9.53
N ILE A 527 8.01 -18.41 9.44
CA ILE A 527 8.75 -17.20 9.07
C ILE A 527 9.45 -16.59 10.30
N GLU A 528 8.73 -16.38 11.40
CA GLU A 528 9.21 -15.55 12.51
C GLU A 528 9.78 -16.29 13.73
N LYS A 529 9.42 -17.57 13.94
CA LYS A 529 9.86 -18.28 15.16
C LYS A 529 11.35 -18.56 15.11
N PRO A 530 11.98 -18.88 16.26
CA PRO A 530 13.34 -19.40 16.27
C PRO A 530 13.48 -20.59 15.31
N MET A 531 14.59 -20.64 14.55
CA MET A 531 14.79 -21.62 13.47
C MET A 531 13.85 -21.48 12.26
N GLY A 532 13.04 -20.41 12.22
CA GLY A 532 12.29 -19.98 11.05
C GLY A 532 13.14 -19.22 10.03
N ILE A 533 12.52 -18.77 8.95
CA ILE A 533 13.22 -18.17 7.80
C ILE A 533 14.06 -16.95 8.21
N PHE A 534 13.49 -15.98 8.94
CA PHE A 534 14.23 -14.78 9.33
C PHE A 534 15.35 -15.10 10.33
N SER A 535 15.12 -16.01 11.27
CA SER A 535 16.13 -16.45 12.23
C SER A 535 17.34 -17.09 11.53
N ILE A 536 17.11 -17.95 10.54
CA ILE A 536 18.19 -18.58 9.76
C ILE A 536 18.95 -17.54 8.92
N LEU A 537 18.23 -16.61 8.29
CA LEU A 537 18.83 -15.54 7.48
C LEU A 537 19.74 -14.64 8.33
N GLU A 538 19.30 -14.26 9.52
CA GLU A 538 20.09 -13.44 10.46
C GLU A 538 21.33 -14.20 10.96
N GLU A 539 21.20 -15.47 11.32
CA GLU A 539 22.32 -16.31 11.76
C GLU A 539 23.41 -16.39 10.68
N GLU A 540 23.04 -16.69 9.42
CA GLU A 540 23.98 -16.82 8.32
C GLU A 540 24.67 -15.48 7.99
N CYS A 541 23.95 -14.36 8.05
CA CYS A 541 24.51 -13.02 7.89
C CYS A 541 25.52 -12.67 8.99
N GLY A 542 25.25 -13.08 10.24
CA GLY A 542 26.14 -12.85 11.38
C GLY A 542 27.40 -13.71 11.37
N SER A 543 27.32 -14.92 10.84
CA SER A 543 28.47 -15.81 10.66
C SER A 543 29.26 -15.49 9.39
N GLY A 544 29.92 -14.33 9.36
CA GLY A 544 30.83 -13.97 8.27
C GLY A 544 31.83 -15.08 7.95
N GLY A 545 31.57 -15.83 6.86
CA GLY A 545 32.52 -16.76 6.24
C GLY A 545 33.04 -17.93 7.08
N VAL A 546 32.57 -18.18 8.30
CA VAL A 546 33.02 -19.35 9.07
C VAL A 546 32.11 -20.53 8.75
N LYS A 547 32.57 -21.40 7.85
CA LYS A 547 32.02 -22.73 7.49
C LYS A 547 31.82 -23.72 8.67
N LYS A 548 31.61 -23.28 9.91
CA LYS A 548 31.52 -24.15 11.10
C LYS A 548 30.13 -24.36 11.68
N ALA A 549 29.09 -23.63 11.26
CA ALA A 549 27.71 -23.91 11.72
C ALA A 549 27.00 -25.01 10.90
N ALA A 550 27.46 -25.29 9.68
CA ALA A 550 26.81 -26.19 8.72
C ALA A 550 26.80 -27.68 9.09
N LYS A 551 27.36 -28.09 10.24
CA LYS A 551 27.45 -29.52 10.63
C LYS A 551 26.46 -29.96 11.71
N LYS A 552 25.57 -29.08 12.20
CA LYS A 552 24.69 -29.42 13.34
C LYS A 552 23.19 -29.18 13.17
N LYS A 553 22.72 -28.69 12.02
CA LYS A 553 21.29 -28.41 11.81
C LYS A 553 20.80 -29.20 10.59
N GLY A 554 19.76 -30.02 10.78
CA GLY A 554 19.29 -31.07 9.86
C GLY A 554 18.69 -30.60 8.55
N ALA A 555 17.93 -31.47 7.88
CA ALA A 555 17.45 -31.31 6.49
C ALA A 555 16.71 -29.98 6.19
N SER A 556 16.05 -29.34 7.17
CA SER A 556 15.41 -28.03 6.97
C SER A 556 16.41 -26.91 6.66
N PHE A 557 17.63 -27.00 7.19
CA PHE A 557 18.69 -26.01 7.02
C PHE A 557 19.28 -26.03 5.61
N GLN A 558 19.37 -27.21 4.98
CA GLN A 558 19.87 -27.35 3.61
C GLN A 558 18.90 -26.79 2.57
N THR A 559 17.59 -26.94 2.78
CA THR A 559 16.56 -26.43 1.86
C THR A 559 16.48 -24.91 1.85
N VAL A 560 16.53 -24.27 3.03
CA VAL A 560 16.52 -22.80 3.14
C VAL A 560 17.84 -22.19 2.68
N SER A 561 18.98 -22.78 3.03
CA SER A 561 20.30 -22.32 2.55
C SER A 561 20.45 -22.46 1.02
N ALA A 562 19.86 -23.49 0.40
CA ALA A 562 19.83 -23.64 -1.04
C ALA A 562 18.96 -22.57 -1.73
N LEU A 563 17.86 -22.14 -1.10
CA LEU A 563 16.97 -21.09 -1.62
C LEU A 563 17.67 -19.72 -1.72
N PHE A 564 18.56 -19.40 -0.79
CA PHE A 564 19.21 -18.08 -0.72
C PHE A 564 20.58 -18.02 -1.42
N ARG A 565 21.23 -19.16 -1.71
CA ARG A 565 22.54 -19.20 -2.41
C ARG A 565 22.48 -18.87 -3.90
N VAL A 566 21.29 -18.81 -4.49
CA VAL A 566 21.11 -18.54 -5.93
C VAL A 566 20.75 -17.07 -6.21
N THR A 567 20.50 -16.27 -5.16
CA THR A 567 19.65 -15.07 -5.30
C THR A 567 20.24 -13.81 -4.64
N PHE A 568 21.39 -13.89 -3.98
CA PHE A 568 22.08 -12.75 -3.34
C PHE A 568 23.55 -12.64 -3.73
#